data_AF-A0A8B8FRA6-F1
#
_entry.id   AF-A0A8B8FRA6-F1
#
_cell.length_a   1.000
_cell.length_b   1.000
_cell.length_c   1.000
_cell.angle_alpha   90.00
_cell.angle_beta   90.00
_cell.angle_gamma   90.00
#
_symmetry.space_group_name_H-M   'P 1'
#
loop_
_entity.id
_entity.type
_entity.pdbx_description
1 polymer ?
#
loop_
_entity_poly.entity_id
_entity_poly.type
_entity_poly.pdbx_seq_one_letter_code
_entity_poly.pdbx_strand_id
1 'polypeptide(L)'
;MCKSIRHLTGAPFHPASNGFVESRVKIVKQFFNKCSTSLHHLNKFLLIYRNTVHSATNETPAKLMFGRSTNDVLEFLMTNKEKKKVGKSSKY
;
A
#
# COMPACT_ATOMS: atom_id res chain seq x y z
N MET A 1 24.91 -16.11 9.90
CA MET A 1 25.60 -16.26 8.60
C MET A 1 24.55 -16.20 7.48
N CYS A 2 24.37 -15.05 6.82
CA CYS A 2 23.50 -14.95 5.64
C CYS A 2 24.04 -13.91 4.64
N LYS A 3 24.70 -14.43 3.61
CA LYS A 3 24.79 -14.02 2.21
C LYS A 3 24.59 -12.52 1.87
N SER A 4 25.72 -11.82 1.68
CA SER A 4 25.92 -10.68 0.77
C SER A 4 24.91 -9.52 0.81
N ILE A 5 24.37 -9.16 1.97
CA ILE A 5 23.53 -7.95 2.15
C ILE A 5 24.37 -6.85 2.80
N ARG A 6 24.41 -5.66 2.18
CA ARG A 6 25.04 -4.48 2.78
C ARG A 6 24.05 -3.82 3.74
N HIS A 7 24.36 -3.84 5.03
CA HIS A 7 23.61 -3.10 6.04
C HIS A 7 24.07 -1.65 6.02
N LEU A 8 23.19 -0.73 5.61
CA LEU A 8 23.43 0.70 5.67
C LEU A 8 22.76 1.24 6.94
N THR A 9 23.56 1.74 7.88
CA THR A 9 23.09 2.45 9.07
C THR A 9 23.23 3.94 8.85
N GLY A 10 22.14 4.70 9.03
CA GLY A 10 22.21 6.16 9.03
C GLY A 10 23.15 6.68 10.13
N ALA A 11 23.68 7.89 9.94
CA ALA A 11 24.50 8.53 10.95
C ALA A 11 23.72 8.64 12.27
N PRO A 12 24.38 8.45 13.43
CA PRO A 12 23.75 8.70 14.72
C PRO A 12 23.22 10.13 14.75
N PHE A 13 22.01 10.33 15.31
CA PHE A 13 21.30 11.61 15.37
C PHE A 13 20.76 12.17 14.05
N HIS A 14 20.58 11.35 13.00
CA HIS A 14 19.91 11.76 11.77
C HIS A 14 18.51 11.11 11.61
N PRO A 15 17.48 11.60 12.34
CA PRO A 15 16.14 11.01 12.31
C PRO A 15 15.47 11.12 10.93
N ALA A 16 15.87 12.10 10.12
CA ALA A 16 15.33 12.31 8.78
C ALA A 16 15.51 11.09 7.85
N SER A 17 16.59 10.31 8.01
CA SER A 17 16.79 9.07 7.23
C SER A 17 15.73 8.01 7.52
N ASN A 18 15.15 8.00 8.73
CA ASN A 18 14.14 7.03 9.14
C ASN A 18 12.71 7.59 9.13
N GLY A 19 12.51 8.85 8.76
CA GLY A 19 11.20 9.51 8.83
C GLY A 19 10.09 8.79 8.04
N PHE A 20 10.45 8.16 6.92
CA PHE A 20 9.51 7.35 6.14
C PHE A 20 9.07 6.07 6.87
N VAL A 21 10.01 5.41 7.56
CA VAL A 21 9.72 4.24 8.38
C VAL A 21 8.85 4.64 9.57
N GLU A 22 9.19 5.74 10.24
CA GLU A 22 8.43 6.26 11.38
C GLU A 22 6.99 6.61 11.02
N SER A 23 6.79 7.31 9.89
CA SER A 23 5.44 7.59 9.37
C SER A 23 4.64 6.32 9.11
N ARG A 24 5.27 5.29 8.54
CA ARG A 24 4.62 4.00 8.30
C ARG A 24 4.26 3.28 9.59
N VAL A 25 5.16 3.26 10.57
CA VAL A 25 4.90 2.68 11.89
C VAL A 25 3.73 3.39 12.58
N LYS A 26 3.64 4.72 12.44
CA LYS A 26 2.53 5.51 12.97
C LYS A 26 1.17 5.06 12.37
N ILE A 27 1.11 4.81 11.06
CA ILE A 27 -0.11 4.30 10.40
C ILE A 27 -0.49 2.91 10.92
N VAL A 28 0.48 2.00 11.02
CA VAL A 28 0.25 0.63 11.52
C VAL A 28 -0.26 0.65 12.96
N LYS A 29 0.34 1.47 13.84
CA LYS A 29 -0.11 1.63 15.22
C LYS A 29 -1.54 2.20 15.29
N GLN A 30 -1.86 3.21 14.48
CA GLN A 30 -3.22 3.74 14.40
C GLN A 30 -4.25 2.69 13.95
N PHE A 31 -3.87 1.79 13.04
CA PHE A 31 -4.73 0.69 12.64
C PHE A 31 -4.99 -0.28 13.80
N PHE A 32 -3.95 -0.69 14.53
CA PHE A 32 -4.10 -1.55 15.70
C PHE A 32 -4.84 -0.91 16.87
N ASN A 33 -4.83 0.42 16.98
CA ASN A 33 -5.68 1.11 17.95
C ASN A 33 -7.18 1.02 17.58
N LYS A 34 -7.51 0.79 16.31
CA LYS A 34 -8.88 0.70 15.79
C LYS A 34 -9.38 -0.74 15.62
N CYS A 35 -8.48 -1.71 15.44
CA CYS A 35 -8.81 -3.11 15.19
C CYS A 35 -8.00 -4.04 16.10
N SER A 36 -8.55 -5.22 16.39
CA SER A 36 -7.85 -6.26 17.16
C SER A 36 -6.51 -6.65 16.52
N THR A 37 -5.51 -6.94 17.35
CA THR A 37 -4.12 -7.31 17.01
C THR A 37 -3.95 -8.70 16.39
N SER A 38 -5.00 -9.24 15.76
CA SER A 38 -4.90 -10.53 15.08
C SER A 38 -4.07 -10.44 13.80
N LEU A 39 -3.32 -11.51 13.50
CA LEU A 39 -2.54 -11.62 12.25
C LEU A 39 -3.40 -11.48 11.00
N HIS A 40 -4.65 -11.96 11.06
CA HIS A 40 -5.59 -11.85 9.96
C HIS A 40 -5.93 -10.38 9.65
N HIS A 41 -6.16 -9.55 10.67
CA HIS A 41 -6.41 -8.12 10.48
C HIS A 41 -5.18 -7.40 9.93
N LEU A 42 -3.98 -7.77 10.40
CA LEU A 42 -2.73 -7.23 9.88
C LEU A 42 -2.56 -7.56 8.38
N ASN A 43 -2.79 -8.80 7.97
CA ASN A 43 -2.69 -9.19 6.57
C ASN A 43 -3.68 -8.42 5.69
N LYS A 44 -4.93 -8.27 6.15
CA LYS A 44 -5.95 -7.49 5.44
C LYS A 44 -5.59 -6.01 5.34
N PHE A 45 -5.07 -5.43 6.42
CA PHE A 45 -4.57 -4.05 6.42
C PHE A 45 -3.41 -3.88 5.45
N LEU A 46 -2.42 -4.77 5.48
CA LEU A 46 -1.26 -4.68 4.61
C LEU A 46 -1.64 -4.83 3.14
N LEU A 47 -2.63 -5.65 2.82
CA LEU A 47 -3.20 -5.75 1.48
C LEU A 47 -3.78 -4.41 1.03
N ILE A 48 -4.68 -3.83 1.83
CA ILE A 48 -5.31 -2.53 1.54
C ILE A 48 -4.25 -1.43 1.41
N TYR A 49 -3.28 -1.39 2.32
CA TYR A 49 -2.22 -0.40 2.32
C TYR A 49 -1.37 -0.44 1.04
N ARG A 50 -1.03 -1.63 0.54
CA ARG A 50 -0.26 -1.80 -0.70
C ARG A 50 -1.02 -1.41 -1.96
N ASN A 51 -2.35 -1.43 -1.91
CA ASN A 51 -3.22 -1.12 -3.03
C ASN A 51 -3.80 0.30 -2.98
N THR A 52 -3.58 1.02 -1.88
CA THR A 52 -4.03 2.41 -1.75
C THR A 52 -3.01 3.33 -2.40
N VAL A 53 -3.50 4.24 -3.25
CA VAL A 53 -2.68 5.27 -3.88
C VAL A 53 -2.04 6.14 -2.79
N HIS A 54 -0.72 6.32 -2.85
CA HIS A 54 -0.01 7.13 -1.88
C HIS A 54 0.12 8.58 -2.38
N SER A 55 -0.20 9.56 -1.54
CA SER A 55 -0.24 10.98 -1.94
C SER A 55 1.09 11.53 -2.43
N ALA A 56 2.23 11.00 -1.97
CA ALA A 56 3.54 11.48 -2.40
C ALA A 56 3.95 10.95 -3.80
N THR A 57 3.47 9.78 -4.18
CA THR A 57 3.87 9.09 -5.42
C THR A 57 2.76 9.03 -6.46
N ASN A 58 1.52 9.37 -6.08
CA ASN A 58 0.28 9.22 -6.88
C ASN A 58 0.06 7.82 -7.48
N GLU A 59 0.80 6.84 -6.97
CA GLU A 59 0.82 5.46 -7.42
C GLU A 59 0.75 4.53 -6.22
N THR A 60 0.26 3.30 -6.43
CA THR A 60 0.14 2.31 -5.36
C THR A 60 1.51 1.68 -5.04
N PRO A 61 1.82 1.39 -3.77
CA PRO A 61 3.05 0.70 -3.40
C PRO A 61 3.24 -0.63 -4.14
N ALA A 62 2.17 -1.39 -4.37
CA ALA A 62 2.24 -2.64 -5.12
C ALA A 62 2.64 -2.43 -6.59
N LYS A 63 2.11 -1.38 -7.23
CA LYS A 63 2.47 -1.04 -8.61
C LYS A 63 3.91 -0.55 -8.72
N LEU A 64 4.40 0.22 -7.75
CA LEU A 64 5.81 0.63 -7.69
C LEU A 64 6.75 -0.57 -7.49
N MET A 65 6.33 -1.59 -6.73
CA MET A 65 7.16 -2.76 -6.45
C MET A 65 7.18 -3.77 -7.60
N PHE A 66 6.02 -4.03 -8.23
CA PHE A 66 5.86 -5.11 -9.22
C PHE A 66 5.65 -4.63 -10.66
N GLY A 67 5.55 -3.31 -10.89
CA GLY A 67 5.30 -2.72 -12.21
C GLY A 67 3.89 -2.98 -12.76
N ARG A 68 2.99 -3.61 -12.00
CA ARG A 68 1.62 -3.92 -12.40
C ARG A 68 0.64 -3.66 -11.26
N SER A 69 -0.62 -3.45 -11.61
CA SER A 69 -1.69 -3.40 -10.62
C SER A 69 -2.00 -4.82 -10.10
N THR A 70 -2.40 -4.89 -8.83
CA THR A 70 -2.63 -6.15 -8.11
C THR A 70 -4.09 -6.55 -8.26
N ASN A 71 -4.34 -7.68 -8.90
CA ASN A 71 -5.68 -8.25 -9.11
C ASN A 71 -6.34 -8.65 -7.77
N ASP A 72 -6.86 -7.68 -7.02
CA ASP A 72 -7.60 -7.89 -5.80
C ASP A 72 -9.08 -7.62 -6.02
N VAL A 73 -9.92 -8.13 -5.10
CA VAL A 73 -11.39 -7.96 -5.17
C VAL A 73 -11.79 -6.49 -5.35
N LEU A 74 -11.04 -5.58 -4.72
CA LEU A 74 -11.23 -4.13 -4.86
C LEU A 74 -10.94 -3.62 -6.27
N GLU A 75 -9.84 -4.07 -6.90
CA GLU A 75 -9.51 -3.71 -8.28
C GLU A 75 -10.54 -4.27 -9.25
N PHE A 76 -10.95 -5.53 -9.07
CA PHE A 76 -12.03 -6.14 -9.84
C PHE A 76 -13.36 -5.36 -9.73
N LEU A 77 -13.71 -4.89 -8.53
CA LEU A 77 -14.88 -4.06 -8.30
C LEU A 77 -14.77 -2.68 -8.96
N MET A 78 -13.58 -2.05 -8.95
CA MET A 78 -13.33 -0.78 -9.61
C MET A 78 -13.40 -0.90 -11.14
N THR A 79 -12.75 -1.90 -11.73
CA THR A 79 -12.81 -2.16 -13.17
C THR A 79 -14.24 -2.45 -13.65
N ASN A 80 -15.06 -3.15 -12.86
CA ASN A 80 -16.47 -3.38 -13.20
C ASN A 80 -17.33 -2.09 -13.20
N LYS A 81 -17.01 -1.13 -12.32
CA LYS A 81 -17.69 0.19 -12.36
C LYS A 81 -17.37 0.95 -13.64
N GLU A 82 -16.15 0.87 -14.15
CA GLU A 82 -15.76 1.55 -15.39
C GLU A 82 -16.40 0.91 -16.63
N LYS A 83 -16.45 -0.42 -16.69
CA LYS A 83 -17.14 -1.15 -17.78
C LYS A 83 -18.63 -0.80 -17.88
N LYS A 84 -19.31 -0.51 -16.76
CA LYS A 84 -20.71 -0.07 -16.74
C LYS A 84 -20.94 1.34 -17.27
N LYS A 85 -19.93 2.23 -17.28
CA LYS A 85 -20.05 3.59 -17.81
C LYS A 85 -19.95 3.64 -19.34
N VAL A 86 -19.19 2.74 -19.94
CA VAL A 86 -19.02 2.64 -21.40
C VAL A 86 -20.29 2.11 -22.11
N GLY A 87 -21.15 1.36 -21.41
CA GLY A 87 -22.39 0.82 -21.96
C GLY A 87 -23.61 1.78 -21.98
N LYS A 88 -23.44 3.08 -21.69
CA LYS A 88 -24.56 4.05 -21.59
C LYS A 88 -24.46 5.25 -22.53
N SER A 89 -23.72 5.15 -23.63
CA SER A 89 -23.72 6.17 -24.70
C SER A 89 -24.08 5.55 -26.05
N SER A 90 -25.37 5.34 -26.29
CA SER A 90 -25.99 5.49 -27.61
C SER A 90 -27.51 5.40 -27.48
N LYS A 91 -28.17 6.55 -27.59
CA LYS A 91 -29.57 6.66 -28.05
C LYS A 91 -29.63 7.89 -28.95
N TYR A 92 -29.35 7.69 -30.22
CA TYR A 92 -30.04 8.35 -31.32
C TYR A 92 -30.94 7.29 -31.96
#